data_AF-A0A958IW32-F1
#
_entry.id   AF-A0A958IW32-F1
#
_cell.length_a   1.000
_cell.length_b   1.000
_cell.length_c   1.000
_cell.angle_alpha   90.00
_cell.angle_beta   90.00
_cell.angle_gamma   90.00
#
_symmetry.space_group_name_H-M   'P 1'
#
loop_
_entity.id
_entity.type
_entity.pdbx_description
1 polymer ?
#
loop_
_entity_poly.entity_id
_entity_poly.type
_entity_poly.pdbx_seq_one_letter_code
_entity_poly.pdbx_strand_id
1 'polypeptide(L)'
;MKIAIQGGQASFHHMAARQYFNDSDIGIIECPTFRKLCNTLRDGSADLAVMAIENTLVGSILPNYHLLQTFPVHIIGEIYLHIEQNLMALPGQSLEGIRCVRSHPMALLQCSDFLEQHPGMLGEETADTAESAREIRER
;
A
#
# COMPACT_ATOMS: atom_id res chain seq x y z
N MET A 1 -20.14 7.33 2.31
CA MET A 1 -19.76 6.22 1.40
C MET A 1 -18.57 5.50 2.02
N LYS A 2 -18.58 4.17 2.04
CA LYS A 2 -17.54 3.31 2.62
C LYS A 2 -16.75 2.61 1.52
N ILE A 3 -15.43 2.76 1.53
CA ILE A 3 -14.52 2.22 0.53
C ILE A 3 -13.62 1.18 1.19
N ALA A 4 -13.67 -0.06 0.70
CA ALA A 4 -12.75 -1.11 1.14
C ALA A 4 -11.40 -0.99 0.42
N ILE A 5 -10.30 -1.08 1.18
CA ILE A 5 -8.93 -1.11 0.67
C ILE A 5 -8.16 -2.28 1.30
N GLN A 6 -7.14 -2.78 0.61
CA GLN A 6 -6.19 -3.72 1.22
C GLN A 6 -5.08 -2.91 1.92
N GLY A 7 -4.74 -3.29 3.15
CA GLY A 7 -3.82 -2.52 3.99
C GLY A 7 -4.53 -1.47 4.83
N GLY A 8 -3.75 -0.57 5.43
CA GLY A 8 -4.23 0.42 6.39
C GLY A 8 -4.22 1.87 5.89
N GLN A 9 -4.54 2.80 6.79
CA GLN A 9 -4.31 4.23 6.59
C GLN A 9 -2.87 4.52 6.16
N ALA A 10 -2.70 5.53 5.31
CA ALA A 10 -1.44 5.95 4.69
C ALA A 10 -0.77 4.91 3.76
N SER A 11 -1.43 3.78 3.46
CA SER A 11 -1.00 2.90 2.37
C SER A 11 -1.26 3.53 0.98
N PHE A 12 -0.62 3.00 -0.06
CA PHE A 12 -0.88 3.44 -1.43
C PHE A 12 -2.34 3.21 -1.86
N HIS A 13 -3.02 2.17 -1.35
CA HIS A 13 -4.45 1.98 -1.62
C HIS A 13 -5.31 3.05 -0.93
N HIS A 14 -4.92 3.50 0.27
CA HIS A 14 -5.56 4.63 0.94
C HIS A 14 -5.40 5.93 0.14
N MET A 15 -4.19 6.21 -0.33
CA MET A 15 -3.91 7.36 -1.20
C MET A 15 -4.72 7.30 -2.50
N ALA A 16 -4.74 6.14 -3.17
CA ALA A 16 -5.51 5.94 -4.40
C ALA A 16 -7.01 6.18 -4.18
N ALA A 17 -7.57 5.67 -3.08
CA ALA A 17 -8.97 5.91 -2.73
C ALA A 17 -9.24 7.40 -2.51
N ARG A 18 -8.41 8.08 -1.72
CA ARG A 18 -8.57 9.52 -1.43
C ARG A 18 -8.46 10.37 -2.70
N GLN A 19 -7.48 10.10 -3.54
CA GLN A 19 -7.27 10.80 -4.80
C GLN A 19 -8.43 10.57 -5.78
N TYR A 20 -8.91 9.33 -5.96
CA TYR A 20 -10.00 9.04 -6.88
C TYR A 20 -11.31 9.73 -6.48
N PHE A 21 -11.59 9.82 -5.18
CA PHE A 21 -12.80 10.47 -4.66
C PHE A 21 -12.58 11.95 -4.30
N ASN A 22 -11.48 12.58 -4.74
CA ASN A 22 -11.16 14.00 -4.52
C ASN A 22 -11.32 14.45 -3.06
N ASP A 23 -10.82 13.65 -2.11
CA ASP A 23 -10.92 13.92 -0.66
C ASP A 23 -12.34 14.18 -0.14
N SER A 24 -13.37 13.68 -0.84
CA SER A 24 -14.73 13.62 -0.32
C SER A 24 -14.77 12.88 1.02
N ASP A 25 -15.83 13.09 1.79
CA ASP A 25 -16.03 12.43 3.08
C ASP A 25 -16.33 10.92 2.89
N ILE A 26 -15.25 10.15 2.64
CA ILE A 26 -15.26 8.70 2.48
C ILE A 26 -14.77 8.04 3.78
N GLY A 27 -15.49 7.01 4.20
CA GLY A 27 -15.05 6.09 5.24
C GLY A 27 -14.18 5.01 4.61
N ILE A 28 -13.06 4.66 5.26
CA ILE A 28 -12.15 3.61 4.80
C ILE A 28 -12.38 2.34 5.61
N ILE A 29 -12.54 1.21 4.93
CA ILE A 29 -12.57 -0.11 5.55
C ILE A 29 -11.27 -0.83 5.19
N GLU A 30 -10.42 -1.02 6.19
CA GLU A 30 -9.15 -1.71 6.06
C GLU A 30 -9.36 -3.22 5.99
N CYS A 31 -8.79 -3.85 4.97
CA CYS A 31 -8.84 -5.30 4.78
C CYS A 31 -7.42 -5.86 4.80
N PRO A 32 -7.16 -6.97 5.53
CA PRO A 32 -5.83 -7.56 5.57
C PRO A 32 -5.43 -8.20 4.23
N THR A 33 -6.40 -8.60 3.40
CA THR A 33 -6.15 -9.26 2.10
C THR A 33 -7.15 -8.80 1.04
N PHE A 34 -6.78 -8.90 -0.24
CA PHE A 34 -7.68 -8.64 -1.36
C PHE A 34 -8.90 -9.55 -1.37
N ARG A 35 -8.77 -10.81 -0.93
CA ARG A 35 -9.91 -11.71 -0.75
C ARG A 35 -10.89 -11.21 0.31
N LYS A 36 -10.40 -10.69 1.44
CA LYS A 36 -11.26 -10.09 2.46
C LYS A 36 -11.92 -8.81 1.95
N LEU A 37 -11.21 -8.00 1.16
CA LEU A 37 -11.78 -6.85 0.47
C LEU A 37 -12.95 -7.25 -0.43
N CYS A 38 -12.80 -8.26 -1.31
CA CYS A 38 -13.89 -8.72 -2.16
C CYS A 38 -15.09 -9.27 -1.34
N ASN A 39 -14.83 -9.99 -0.26
CA ASN A 39 -15.89 -10.46 0.63
C ASN A 39 -16.65 -9.30 1.29
N THR A 40 -15.95 -8.24 1.70
CA THR A 40 -16.51 -7.03 2.33
C THR A 40 -17.37 -6.22 1.37
N LEU A 41 -17.03 -6.24 0.07
CA LEU A 41 -17.90 -5.67 -0.96
C LEU A 41 -19.14 -6.55 -1.19
N ARG A 42 -18.96 -7.87 -1.27
CA ARG A 42 -20.05 -8.83 -1.49
C ARG A 42 -21.08 -8.84 -0.36
N ASP A 43 -20.66 -8.72 0.90
CA ASP A 43 -21.55 -8.75 2.06
C ASP A 43 -22.23 -7.39 2.35
N GLY A 44 -21.93 -6.36 1.55
CA GLY A 44 -22.50 -5.02 1.68
C GLY A 44 -21.90 -4.19 2.82
N SER A 45 -20.81 -4.63 3.45
CA SER A 45 -20.12 -3.85 4.48
C SER A 45 -19.46 -2.60 3.90
N ALA A 46 -19.00 -2.66 2.63
CA ALA A 46 -18.48 -1.55 1.86
C ALA A 46 -19.35 -1.26 0.63
N ASP A 47 -19.42 0.02 0.24
CA ASP A 47 -20.17 0.45 -0.96
C ASP A 47 -19.34 0.21 -2.23
N LEU A 48 -18.02 0.44 -2.15
CA LEU A 48 -17.06 0.28 -3.24
C LEU A 48 -15.74 -0.27 -2.71
N ALA A 49 -14.84 -0.66 -3.60
CA ALA A 49 -13.50 -1.09 -3.23
C ALA A 49 -12.44 -0.57 -4.21
N VAL A 50 -11.23 -0.33 -3.70
CA VAL A 50 -10.05 0.03 -4.50
C VAL A 50 -9.05 -1.12 -4.40
N MET A 51 -8.66 -1.66 -5.56
CA MET A 51 -7.78 -2.81 -5.68
C MET A 51 -6.71 -2.52 -6.73
N ALA A 52 -5.44 -2.73 -6.38
CA ALA A 52 -4.37 -2.73 -7.37
C ALA A 52 -4.51 -3.92 -8.33
N ILE A 53 -4.46 -3.68 -9.63
CA ILE A 53 -4.52 -4.72 -10.66
C ILE A 53 -3.20 -4.87 -11.42
N GLU A 54 -2.38 -3.83 -11.46
CA GLU A 54 -1.10 -3.83 -12.18
C GLU A 54 -0.09 -2.93 -11.46
N ASN A 55 1.18 -3.26 -11.60
CA ASN A 55 2.31 -2.48 -11.12
C ASN A 55 3.38 -2.43 -12.23
N THR A 56 3.98 -1.26 -12.48
CA THR A 56 4.96 -1.09 -13.57
C THR A 56 6.22 -1.94 -13.42
N LEU A 57 6.54 -2.44 -12.23
CA LEU A 57 7.72 -3.26 -11.95
C LEU A 57 7.41 -4.76 -11.93
N VAL A 58 6.28 -5.15 -11.35
CA VAL A 58 5.88 -6.56 -11.20
C VAL A 58 4.98 -7.03 -12.35
N GLY A 59 4.42 -6.08 -13.11
CA GLY A 59 3.39 -6.30 -14.11
C GLY A 59 2.02 -6.55 -13.50
N SER A 60 1.19 -7.30 -14.22
CA SER A 60 -0.16 -7.64 -13.81
C SER A 60 -0.19 -8.48 -12.53
N ILE A 61 -1.04 -8.10 -11.58
CA ILE A 61 -1.24 -8.82 -10.31
C ILE A 61 -2.24 -9.94 -10.55
N LEU A 62 -1.79 -11.04 -11.18
CA LEU A 62 -2.64 -12.17 -11.60
C LEU A 62 -3.57 -12.72 -10.50
N PRO A 63 -3.14 -12.84 -9.22
CA PRO A 63 -4.05 -13.27 -8.15
C PRO A 63 -5.27 -12.35 -7.99
N ASN A 64 -5.14 -11.05 -8.25
CA ASN A 64 -6.23 -10.08 -8.15
C ASN A 64 -7.18 -10.19 -9.35
N TYR A 65 -6.67 -10.43 -10.55
CA TYR A 65 -7.50 -10.77 -11.72
C TYR A 65 -8.37 -12.00 -11.46
N HIS A 66 -7.82 -13.03 -10.83
CA HIS A 66 -8.59 -14.22 -10.48
C HIS A 66 -9.72 -13.90 -9.48
N LEU A 67 -9.49 -12.98 -8.53
CA LEU A 67 -10.55 -12.52 -7.63
C LEU A 67 -11.67 -11.80 -8.38
N LEU A 68 -11.34 -10.94 -9.35
CA LEU A 68 -12.33 -10.25 -10.19
C LEU A 68 -13.18 -11.22 -11.02
N GLN A 69 -12.60 -12.35 -11.45
CA GLN A 69 -13.34 -13.42 -12.15
C GLN A 69 -14.23 -14.25 -11.21
N THR A 70 -13.84 -14.38 -9.94
CA THR A 70 -14.49 -15.29 -8.98
C THR A 70 -15.61 -14.61 -8.20
N PHE A 71 -15.48 -13.31 -7.93
CA PHE A 71 -16.46 -12.55 -7.19
C PHE A 71 -17.41 -11.80 -8.13
N PRO A 72 -18.70 -11.64 -7.78
CA PRO A 72 -19.66 -10.89 -8.58
C PRO A 72 -19.45 -9.39 -8.39
N VAL A 73 -18.35 -8.87 -8.93
CA VAL A 73 -17.95 -7.45 -8.85
C VAL A 73 -17.87 -6.83 -10.24
N HIS A 74 -18.08 -5.53 -10.31
CA HIS A 74 -17.99 -4.76 -11.54
C HIS A 74 -16.97 -3.64 -11.38
N ILE A 75 -16.08 -3.51 -12.37
CA ILE A 75 -15.14 -2.40 -12.45
C ILE A 75 -15.91 -1.19 -12.98
N ILE A 76 -15.94 -0.10 -12.19
CA ILE A 76 -16.67 1.13 -12.53
C ILE A 76 -15.76 2.33 -12.77
N GLY A 77 -14.44 2.13 -12.69
CA GLY A 77 -13.45 3.17 -12.86
C GLY A 77 -12.04 2.66 -12.62
N GLU A 78 -11.07 3.50 -12.94
CA GLU A 78 -9.65 3.23 -12.79
C GLU A 78 -8.91 4.49 -12.33
N ILE A 79 -7.74 4.29 -11.72
CA ILE A 79 -6.83 5.35 -11.32
C ILE A 79 -5.39 4.89 -11.48
N TYR A 80 -4.54 5.80 -11.93
CA TYR A 80 -3.09 5.62 -11.95
C TYR A 80 -2.50 6.40 -10.78
N LEU A 81 -1.76 5.70 -9.93
CA LEU A 81 -1.03 6.31 -8.81
C LEU A 81 0.46 6.24 -9.12
N HIS A 82 1.12 7.39 -9.14
CA HIS A 82 2.58 7.44 -9.18
C HIS A 82 3.12 7.07 -7.80
N ILE A 83 3.95 6.02 -7.75
CA ILE A 83 4.49 5.51 -6.49
C ILE A 83 5.82 6.21 -6.22
N GLU A 84 5.83 7.03 -5.17
CA GLU A 84 7.03 7.67 -4.64
C GLU A 84 7.33 7.09 -3.25
N GLN A 85 8.49 6.46 -3.11
CA GLN A 85 8.97 5.94 -1.83
C GLN A 85 9.79 7.01 -1.12
N ASN A 86 9.60 7.14 0.19
CA ASN A 86 10.29 8.13 1.01
C ASN A 86 11.08 7.41 2.11
N LEU A 87 12.37 7.73 2.25
CA LEU A 87 13.13 7.33 3.43
C LEU A 87 12.74 8.23 4.61
N MET A 88 12.20 7.63 5.66
CA MET A 88 11.72 8.34 6.85
C MET A 88 12.55 7.99 8.08
N ALA A 89 12.81 8.99 8.93
CA ALA A 89 13.57 8.85 10.16
C ALA A 89 13.00 9.80 11.24
N LEU A 90 13.37 9.58 12.51
CA LEU A 90 12.96 10.46 13.61
C LEU A 90 13.70 11.81 13.54
N PRO A 91 13.11 12.90 14.08
CA PRO A 91 13.76 14.20 14.12
C PRO A 91 15.17 14.13 14.72
N GLY A 92 16.14 14.74 14.03
CA GLY A 92 17.55 14.78 14.47
C GLY A 92 18.40 13.59 14.02
N GLN A 93 17.83 12.58 13.36
CA GLN A 93 18.62 11.52 12.73
C GLN A 93 19.14 11.99 11.36
N SER A 94 20.42 11.77 11.10
CA SER A 94 21.04 12.02 9.80
C SER A 94 21.07 10.76 8.95
N LEU A 95 21.19 10.93 7.64
CA LEU A 95 21.27 9.84 6.68
C LEU A 95 22.46 8.90 6.98
N GLU A 96 23.61 9.47 7.36
CA GLU A 96 24.83 8.74 7.71
C GLU A 96 24.69 7.92 8.99
N GLY A 97 23.75 8.31 9.86
CA GLY A 97 23.42 7.62 11.11
C GLY A 97 22.50 6.41 10.92
N ILE A 98 21.84 6.28 9.77
CA ILE A 98 20.93 5.17 9.50
C ILE A 98 21.71 3.88 9.25
N ARG A 99 21.25 2.79 9.88
CA ARG A 99 21.84 1.45 9.79
C ARG A 99 20.85 0.36 9.40
N CYS A 100 19.56 0.60 9.61
CA CYS A 100 18.50 -0.33 9.26
C CYS A 100 17.35 0.45 8.60
N VAL A 101 16.85 -0.07 7.49
CA VAL A 101 15.70 0.45 6.74
C VAL A 101 14.65 -0.65 6.71
N ARG A 102 13.47 -0.38 7.29
CA ARG A 102 12.39 -1.35 7.45
C ARG A 102 11.25 -1.01 6.51
N SER A 103 10.81 -1.95 5.68
CA SER A 103 9.65 -1.77 4.80
C SER A 103 9.14 -3.10 4.25
N HIS A 104 8.04 -3.06 3.49
CA HIS A 104 7.55 -4.22 2.75
C HIS A 104 8.60 -4.69 1.71
N PRO A 105 8.77 -6.00 1.45
CA PRO A 105 9.77 -6.52 0.49
C PRO A 105 9.72 -5.83 -0.87
N MET A 106 8.51 -5.55 -1.37
CA MET A 106 8.33 -4.86 -2.65
C MET A 106 8.84 -3.41 -2.64
N ALA A 107 8.71 -2.71 -1.51
CA ALA A 107 9.21 -1.35 -1.37
C ALA A 107 10.74 -1.34 -1.24
N LEU A 108 11.32 -2.31 -0.54
CA LEU A 108 12.78 -2.47 -0.47
C LEU A 108 13.36 -2.80 -1.86
N LEU A 109 12.71 -3.69 -2.61
CA LEU A 109 13.10 -4.01 -3.98
C LEU A 109 13.03 -2.79 -4.90
N GLN A 110 11.99 -1.95 -4.74
CA GLN A 110 11.85 -0.68 -5.46
C GLN A 110 12.94 0.34 -5.13
N CYS A 111 13.58 0.21 -3.97
CA CYS A 111 14.61 1.12 -3.50
C CYS A 111 16.01 0.49 -3.53
N SER A 112 16.21 -0.61 -4.26
CA SER A 112 17.50 -1.33 -4.31
C SER A 112 18.66 -0.41 -4.67
N ASP A 113 18.50 0.39 -5.74
CA ASP A 113 19.56 1.27 -6.24
C ASP A 113 19.96 2.32 -5.20
N PHE A 114 18.99 2.80 -4.40
CA PHE A 114 19.26 3.72 -3.30
C PHE A 114 20.00 3.05 -2.15
N LEU A 115 19.60 1.82 -1.79
CA LEU A 115 20.24 1.04 -0.72
C LEU A 115 21.67 0.61 -1.12
N GLU A 116 21.90 0.29 -2.39
CA GLU A 116 23.23 -0.03 -2.92
C GLU A 116 24.20 1.16 -2.82
N GLN A 117 23.71 2.38 -2.98
CA GLN A 117 24.50 3.61 -2.77
C GLN A 117 24.83 3.86 -1.28
N HIS A 118 24.14 3.16 -0.36
CA HIS A 118 24.29 3.30 1.08
C HIS A 118 24.55 1.93 1.75
N PRO A 119 25.70 1.27 1.50
CA PRO A 119 25.96 -0.10 1.96
C PRO A 119 25.99 -0.28 3.49
N GLY A 120 26.02 0.82 4.25
CA GLY A 120 25.86 0.80 5.71
C GLY A 120 24.42 0.66 6.19
N MET A 121 23.44 0.71 5.29
CA MET A 121 22.01 0.52 5.57
C MET A 121 21.59 -0.91 5.24
N LEU A 122 21.13 -1.65 6.24
CA LEU A 122 20.58 -2.99 6.07
C LEU A 122 19.07 -2.89 5.82
N GLY A 123 18.60 -3.46 4.70
CA GLY A 123 17.18 -3.63 4.43
C GLY A 123 16.59 -4.76 5.28
N GLU A 124 15.57 -4.47 6.08
CA GLU A 124 14.83 -5.44 6.89
C GLU A 124 13.38 -5.50 6.43
N GLU A 125 12.96 -6.69 6.02
CA GLU A 125 11.61 -6.94 5.52
C GLU A 125 10.58 -6.92 6.66
N THR A 126 9.48 -6.24 6.42
CA THR A 126 8.32 -6.16 7.31
C THR A 126 7.03 -6.37 6.52
N ALA A 127 5.90 -6.53 7.22
CA ALA A 127 4.64 -6.86 6.57
C ALA A 127 4.01 -5.69 5.79
N ASP A 128 4.27 -4.44 6.18
CA ASP A 128 3.63 -3.26 5.58
C ASP A 128 4.49 -1.99 5.77
N THR A 129 4.53 -1.15 4.72
CA THR A 129 5.33 0.09 4.70
C THR A 129 4.76 1.18 5.62
N ALA A 130 3.44 1.38 5.62
CA ALA A 130 2.80 2.38 6.47
C ALA A 130 2.90 1.97 7.95
N GLU A 131 2.76 0.68 8.23
CA GLU A 131 2.94 0.13 9.57
C GLU A 131 4.38 0.29 10.06
N SER A 132 5.39 0.05 9.21
CA SER A 132 6.80 0.32 9.55
C SER A 132 7.03 1.78 9.97
N ALA A 133 6.43 2.74 9.27
CA ALA A 133 6.53 4.15 9.62
C ALA A 133 5.83 4.47 10.96
N ARG A 134 4.70 3.80 11.24
CA ARG A 134 3.99 3.93 12.52
C ARG A 134 4.85 3.40 13.68
N GLU A 135 5.46 2.24 13.52
CA GLU A 135 6.30 1.59 14.54
C GLU A 135 7.49 2.46 14.96
N ILE A 136 8.18 3.12 14.03
CA ILE A 136 9.35 3.96 14.39
C ILE A 136 8.97 5.20 15.19
N ARG A 137 7.73 5.71 15.03
CA ARG A 137 7.23 6.88 15.76
C ARG A 137 6.81 6.54 17.19
N GLU A 138 6.37 5.31 17.41
CA GLU A 138 5.86 4.85 18.71
C GLU A 138 6.94 4.28 19.63
N ARG A 139 8.17 4.14 19.13
CA ARG A 139 9.36 3.82 19.92
C ARG A 139 9.94 5.08 20.56
#